data_AF-A0A9N8HMK0-F1
#
_entry.id   AF-A0A9N8HMK0-F1
#
_cell.length_a   1.000
_cell.length_b   1.000
_cell.length_c   1.000
_cell.angle_alpha   90.00
_cell.angle_beta   90.00
_cell.angle_gamma   90.00
#
_symmetry.space_group_name_H-M   'P 1'
#
loop_
_entity.id
_entity.type
_entity.pdbx_description
1 polymer ?
#
loop_
_entity_poly.entity_id
_entity_poly.type
_entity_poly.pdbx_seq_one_letter_code
_entity_poly.pdbx_strand_id
1 'polypeptide(L)'
;MTSAAGPSKEEAPCCGRRVRFAADNRYKIVEVAPQSCSSCTGDEGFQKSQVKVEAELLKPKGYAVLLKNCFDETDKQAQKHINAFAQLPGNEYPRGLEVYLSRHHREDCDQNHKKVTSAVLRRQKTMKAADAPADVLSEKLRSVSKKHSRSSRIFARRLGIADARAVREGDDLIKALTMVKELNQGNAKMVRRKESTEDMSSLSKQGKQGVAIFGLAYMASRTRTHGSSSAPRKLDRIPVPAPMLSVRRRAEGTSLANSCSEVIQDALNLLDFSDEDDSSIEENPAVATVAKTA
;
A
#
# COMPACT_ATOMS: atom_id res chain seq x y z
N MET A 1 -50.27 47.62 -5.14
CA MET A 1 -49.58 46.46 -5.76
C MET A 1 -48.17 46.39 -5.18
N THR A 2 -48.01 45.69 -4.06
CA THR A 2 -46.73 45.51 -3.36
C THR A 2 -46.17 44.15 -3.74
N SER A 3 -45.13 44.13 -4.57
CA SER A 3 -44.44 42.92 -5.01
C SER A 3 -43.66 42.34 -3.83
N ALA A 4 -43.98 41.10 -3.46
CA ALA A 4 -43.27 40.36 -2.43
C ALA A 4 -41.90 39.90 -2.97
N ALA A 5 -40.82 40.37 -2.35
CA ALA A 5 -39.48 39.88 -2.60
C ALA A 5 -39.41 38.40 -2.20
N GLY A 6 -39.19 37.53 -3.20
CA GLY A 6 -39.03 36.10 -2.98
C GLY A 6 -37.76 35.78 -2.18
N PRO A 7 -37.75 34.67 -1.42
CA PRO A 7 -36.60 34.28 -0.62
C PRO A 7 -35.40 34.00 -1.53
N SER A 8 -34.31 34.73 -1.28
CA SER A 8 -33.00 34.47 -1.86
C SER A 8 -32.62 33.01 -1.60
N LYS A 9 -32.35 32.25 -2.67
CA LYS A 9 -31.76 30.91 -2.57
C LYS A 9 -30.41 31.04 -1.88
N GLU A 10 -30.34 30.68 -0.61
CA GLU A 10 -29.07 30.44 0.08
C GLU A 10 -28.34 29.33 -0.68
N GLU A 11 -27.21 29.67 -1.29
CA GLU A 11 -26.33 28.71 -1.93
C GLU A 11 -25.81 27.74 -0.86
N ALA A 12 -26.22 26.47 -0.97
CA ALA A 12 -25.81 25.45 -0.02
C ALA A 12 -24.28 25.33 0.00
N PRO A 13 -23.63 25.37 1.17
CA PRO A 13 -22.18 25.24 1.27
C PRO A 13 -21.75 23.88 0.70
N CYS A 14 -20.97 23.93 -0.38
CA CYS A 14 -20.66 22.80 -1.26
C CYS A 14 -19.89 21.64 -0.58
N CYS A 15 -19.36 21.80 0.64
CA CYS A 15 -18.42 20.84 1.21
C CYS A 15 -18.45 20.66 2.74
N GLY A 16 -19.63 20.74 3.37
CA GLY A 16 -19.76 20.31 4.77
C GLY A 16 -19.59 18.80 4.94
N ARG A 17 -18.44 18.31 5.44
CA ARG A 17 -18.30 16.90 5.83
C ARG A 17 -19.10 16.65 7.10
N ARG A 18 -20.14 15.82 7.00
CA ARG A 18 -20.86 15.28 8.16
C ARG A 18 -19.99 14.22 8.82
N VAL A 19 -19.42 14.55 9.97
CA VAL A 19 -18.70 13.57 10.80
C VAL A 19 -19.70 13.02 11.82
N ARG A 20 -19.95 11.70 11.74
CA ARG A 20 -20.76 11.00 12.73
C ARG A 20 -19.86 10.57 13.88
N PHE A 21 -20.08 11.15 15.06
CA PHE A 21 -19.35 10.76 16.26
C PHE A 21 -20.01 9.51 16.85
N ALA A 22 -19.20 8.47 17.09
CA ALA A 22 -19.67 7.16 17.53
C ALA A 22 -20.30 7.16 18.94
N ALA A 23 -19.99 8.16 19.76
CA ALA A 23 -20.48 8.23 21.14
C ALA A 23 -21.98 8.57 21.22
N ASP A 24 -22.47 9.46 20.37
CA ASP A 24 -23.78 10.12 20.64
C ASP A 24 -24.79 9.97 19.49
N ASN A 25 -24.44 9.31 18.38
CA ASN A 25 -25.22 9.31 17.14
C ASN A 25 -25.56 10.72 16.58
N ARG A 26 -24.98 11.79 17.15
CA ARG A 26 -25.14 13.16 16.68
C ARG A 26 -24.21 13.40 15.50
N TYR A 27 -24.74 14.03 14.47
CA TYR A 27 -23.94 14.56 13.37
C TYR A 27 -23.53 15.98 13.74
N LYS A 28 -22.24 16.28 13.74
CA LYS A 28 -21.78 17.67 13.64
C LYS A 28 -21.37 17.91 12.20
N ILE A 29 -21.90 18.98 11.63
CA ILE A 29 -21.39 19.53 10.38
C ILE A 29 -20.11 20.26 10.80
N VAL A 30 -18.96 19.71 10.42
CA VAL A 30 -17.70 20.43 10.59
C VAL A 30 -17.60 21.33 9.37
N GLU A 31 -17.84 22.62 9.60
CA GLU A 31 -17.58 23.65 8.60
C GLU A 31 -16.06 23.78 8.46
N VAL A 32 -15.52 23.14 7.44
CA VAL A 32 -14.15 23.38 7.02
C VAL A 32 -14.18 24.69 6.26
N ALA A 33 -13.47 25.70 6.76
CA ALA A 33 -13.36 26.99 6.09
C ALA A 33 -13.00 26.77 4.59
N PRO A 34 -13.59 27.54 3.66
CA PRO A 34 -13.39 27.39 2.22
C PRO A 34 -12.01 27.89 1.76
N GLN A 35 -10.95 27.51 2.46
CA GLN A 35 -9.59 27.63 1.97
C GLN A 35 -9.30 26.42 1.07
N SER A 36 -9.59 26.60 -0.22
CA SER A 36 -9.05 25.77 -1.33
C SER A 36 -9.03 24.27 -1.06
N CYS A 37 -10.19 23.66 -0.83
CA CYS A 37 -10.32 22.20 -0.84
C CYS A 37 -10.14 21.68 -2.28
N SER A 38 -8.89 21.44 -2.71
CA SER A 38 -8.60 20.77 -3.99
C SER A 38 -9.18 19.35 -4.05
N SER A 39 -9.55 18.76 -2.91
CA SER A 39 -10.21 17.45 -2.82
C SER A 39 -11.74 17.48 -3.01
N CYS A 40 -12.34 18.64 -3.25
CA CYS A 40 -13.80 18.80 -3.35
C CYS A 40 -14.33 18.81 -4.80
N THR A 41 -13.45 18.94 -5.81
CA THR A 41 -13.79 18.60 -7.19
C THR A 41 -13.86 17.08 -7.30
N GLY A 42 -14.93 16.52 -7.87
CA GLY A 42 -15.20 15.07 -8.02
C GLY A 42 -14.21 14.29 -8.90
N ASP A 43 -12.93 14.63 -8.82
CA ASP A 43 -11.85 14.24 -9.72
C ASP A 43 -10.99 13.11 -9.14
N GLU A 44 -11.18 12.73 -7.87
CA GLU A 44 -10.46 11.59 -7.27
C GLU A 44 -10.73 10.27 -8.03
N GLY A 45 -11.94 10.11 -8.56
CA GLY A 45 -12.30 8.94 -9.38
C GLY A 45 -11.60 8.94 -10.73
N PHE A 46 -11.42 10.12 -11.33
CA PHE A 46 -10.76 10.33 -12.62
C PHE A 46 -9.24 10.16 -12.50
N GLN A 47 -8.63 10.68 -11.44
CA GLN A 47 -7.19 10.49 -11.19
C GLN A 47 -6.86 9.01 -10.91
N LYS A 48 -7.70 8.30 -10.14
CA LYS A 48 -7.52 6.85 -9.90
C LYS A 48 -7.67 6.01 -11.17
N SER A 49 -8.48 6.42 -12.13
CA SER A 49 -8.63 5.69 -13.40
C SER A 49 -7.43 5.92 -14.32
N GLN A 50 -6.90 7.14 -14.40
CA GLN A 50 -5.67 7.44 -15.15
C GLN A 50 -4.46 6.68 -14.63
N VAL A 51 -4.22 6.73 -13.32
CA VAL A 51 -3.13 6.00 -12.63
C VAL A 51 -3.18 4.49 -12.94
N LYS A 52 -4.37 3.90 -12.99
CA LYS A 52 -4.54 2.50 -13.38
C LYS A 52 -4.14 2.26 -14.83
N VAL A 53 -4.60 3.10 -15.75
CA VAL A 53 -4.29 2.98 -17.19
C VAL A 53 -2.78 3.10 -17.42
N GLU A 54 -2.13 4.08 -16.80
CA GLU A 54 -0.67 4.26 -16.88
C GLU A 54 0.07 3.03 -16.34
N ALA A 55 -0.35 2.50 -15.20
CA ALA A 55 0.24 1.29 -14.65
C ALA A 55 0.07 0.08 -15.59
N GLU A 56 -1.10 -0.11 -16.22
CA GLU A 56 -1.32 -1.18 -17.21
C GLU A 56 -0.39 -1.04 -18.42
N LEU A 57 -0.08 0.18 -18.87
CA LEU A 57 0.86 0.42 -19.98
C LEU A 57 2.32 0.05 -19.63
N LEU A 58 2.68 0.15 -18.35
CA LEU A 58 4.03 -0.17 -17.87
C LEU A 58 4.21 -1.65 -17.49
N LYS A 59 3.12 -2.38 -17.21
CA LYS A 59 3.20 -3.81 -16.86
C LYS A 59 3.94 -4.67 -17.90
N PRO A 60 3.71 -4.54 -19.22
CA PRO A 60 4.46 -5.31 -20.22
C PRO A 60 5.98 -5.08 -20.20
N LYS A 61 6.43 -3.93 -19.67
CA LYS A 61 7.86 -3.61 -19.53
C LYS A 61 8.53 -4.39 -18.38
N GLY A 62 7.74 -5.01 -17.50
CA GLY A 62 8.25 -5.88 -16.44
C GLY A 62 8.78 -5.13 -15.19
N TYR A 63 8.60 -3.81 -15.08
CA TYR A 63 9.10 -3.02 -13.95
C TYR A 63 8.52 -3.41 -12.59
N ALA A 64 7.37 -4.10 -12.57
CA ALA A 64 6.78 -4.65 -11.37
C ALA A 64 7.73 -5.58 -10.59
N VAL A 65 8.67 -6.24 -11.27
CA VAL A 65 9.65 -7.14 -10.63
C VAL A 65 10.61 -6.39 -9.70
N LEU A 66 10.88 -5.11 -9.98
CA LEU A 66 11.74 -4.24 -9.16
C LEU A 66 11.10 -3.90 -7.81
N LEU A 67 9.78 -4.07 -7.67
CA LEU A 67 9.06 -3.81 -6.42
C LEU A 67 8.80 -5.09 -5.61
N LYS A 68 9.23 -6.26 -6.11
CA LYS A 68 9.04 -7.53 -5.42
C LYS A 68 9.88 -7.54 -4.14
N ASN A 69 9.27 -7.96 -3.03
CA ASN A 69 9.91 -8.05 -1.70
C ASN A 69 10.54 -6.74 -1.17
N CYS A 70 10.15 -5.59 -1.73
CA CYS A 70 10.75 -4.31 -1.37
C CYS A 70 10.05 -3.61 -0.20
N PHE A 71 8.84 -4.06 0.16
CA PHE A 71 8.02 -3.43 1.20
C PHE A 71 8.52 -3.72 2.62
N ASP A 72 8.99 -4.94 2.88
CA ASP A 72 9.47 -5.37 4.18
C ASP A 72 11.00 -5.20 4.34
N GLU A 73 11.47 -5.19 5.59
CA GLU A 73 12.87 -4.93 5.95
C GLU A 73 13.87 -6.00 5.51
N THR A 74 13.42 -7.24 5.38
CA THR A 74 14.27 -8.43 5.37
C THR A 74 15.15 -8.55 4.12
N ASP A 75 14.76 -7.93 3.00
CA ASP A 75 15.50 -8.04 1.76
C ASP A 75 16.63 -7.01 1.65
N LYS A 76 17.87 -7.50 1.73
CA LYS A 76 19.09 -6.70 1.55
C LYS A 76 19.20 -6.07 0.16
N GLN A 77 18.53 -6.65 -0.85
CA GLN A 77 18.52 -6.14 -2.22
C GLN A 77 17.41 -5.11 -2.47
N ALA A 78 16.47 -4.93 -1.54
CA ALA A 78 15.33 -4.04 -1.71
C ALA A 78 15.75 -2.61 -2.08
N GLN A 79 16.73 -2.02 -1.39
CA GLN A 79 17.18 -0.66 -1.72
C GLN A 79 17.78 -0.59 -3.12
N LYS A 80 18.52 -1.62 -3.55
CA LYS A 80 19.09 -1.68 -4.91
C LYS A 80 17.99 -1.70 -5.97
N HIS A 81 16.92 -2.47 -5.74
CA HIS A 81 15.78 -2.54 -6.65
C HIS A 81 14.95 -1.26 -6.66
N ILE A 82 14.69 -0.66 -5.49
CA ILE A 82 13.98 0.62 -5.37
C ILE A 82 14.79 1.75 -6.04
N ASN A 83 16.12 1.75 -5.91
CA ASN A 83 17.00 2.70 -6.62
C ASN A 83 16.83 2.58 -8.15
N ALA A 84 16.85 1.36 -8.68
CA ALA A 84 16.65 1.14 -10.11
C ALA A 84 15.25 1.57 -10.58
N PHE A 85 14.23 1.30 -9.76
CA PHE A 85 12.85 1.74 -10.03
C PHE A 85 12.72 3.27 -10.02
N ALA A 86 13.41 3.95 -9.10
CA ALA A 86 13.43 5.42 -9.00
C ALA A 86 14.17 6.11 -10.17
N GLN A 87 15.13 5.42 -10.79
CA GLN A 87 15.93 5.93 -11.91
C GLN A 87 15.27 5.72 -13.28
N LEU A 88 14.02 5.25 -13.33
CA LEU A 88 13.27 5.14 -14.58
C LEU A 88 12.94 6.54 -15.14
N PRO A 89 13.13 6.76 -16.45
CA PRO A 89 13.04 8.09 -17.07
C PRO A 89 11.60 8.61 -17.13
N GLY A 90 11.45 9.93 -17.24
CA GLY A 90 10.18 10.69 -17.14
C GLY A 90 8.91 10.08 -17.75
N ASN A 91 8.94 9.56 -18.98
CA ASN A 91 7.76 8.96 -19.63
C ASN A 91 7.37 7.60 -19.04
N GLU A 92 8.24 7.03 -18.23
CA GLU A 92 8.09 5.77 -17.53
C GLU A 92 8.18 5.96 -16.02
N TYR A 93 8.11 7.21 -15.54
CA TYR A 93 8.28 7.59 -14.15
C TYR A 93 7.11 7.06 -13.32
N PRO A 94 7.31 5.99 -12.54
CA PRO A 94 6.19 5.23 -12.00
C PRO A 94 5.76 5.68 -10.60
N ARG A 95 6.00 6.95 -10.24
CA ARG A 95 5.67 7.43 -8.89
C ARG A 95 4.19 7.43 -8.63
N GLY A 96 3.81 6.90 -7.48
CA GLY A 96 2.40 6.70 -7.12
C GLY A 96 1.75 5.52 -7.86
N LEU A 97 2.47 4.86 -8.77
CA LEU A 97 1.99 3.69 -9.50
C LEU A 97 2.42 2.37 -8.83
N GLU A 98 3.18 2.41 -7.73
CA GLU A 98 3.81 1.23 -7.11
C GLU A 98 2.77 0.14 -6.78
N VAL A 99 1.66 0.56 -6.17
CA VAL A 99 0.53 -0.29 -5.76
C VAL A 99 -0.29 -0.80 -6.96
N TYR A 100 -0.14 -0.20 -8.14
CA TYR A 100 -0.84 -0.62 -9.36
C TYR A 100 0.04 -1.46 -10.28
N LEU A 101 1.35 -1.27 -10.23
CA LEU A 101 2.34 -2.02 -11.00
C LEU A 101 2.56 -3.42 -10.43
N SER A 102 2.76 -3.52 -9.11
CA SER A 102 3.03 -4.80 -8.45
C SER A 102 1.85 -5.24 -7.59
N ARG A 103 1.22 -6.35 -7.99
CA ARG A 103 0.15 -6.99 -7.21
C ARG A 103 0.63 -7.40 -5.82
N HIS A 104 1.84 -7.96 -5.72
CA HIS A 104 2.42 -8.38 -4.44
C HIS A 104 2.59 -7.18 -3.52
N HIS A 105 3.12 -6.07 -4.04
CA HIS A 105 3.30 -4.85 -3.26
C HIS A 105 1.97 -4.27 -2.74
N ARG A 106 0.91 -4.33 -3.56
CA ARG A 106 -0.45 -3.99 -3.11
C ARG A 106 -0.91 -4.90 -1.98
N GLU A 107 -0.77 -6.20 -2.15
CA GLU A 107 -1.20 -7.18 -1.16
C GLU A 107 -0.47 -6.96 0.18
N ASP A 108 0.84 -6.67 0.15
CA ASP A 108 1.63 -6.33 1.34
C ASP A 108 1.13 -5.05 2.02
N CYS A 109 0.89 -3.98 1.23
CA CYS A 109 0.32 -2.73 1.72
C CYS A 109 -1.06 -2.93 2.37
N ASP A 110 -1.95 -3.67 1.70
CA ASP A 110 -3.30 -3.96 2.18
C ASP A 110 -3.28 -4.80 3.46
N GLN A 111 -2.43 -5.83 3.50
CA GLN A 111 -2.23 -6.66 4.70
C GLN A 111 -1.69 -5.82 5.85
N ASN A 112 -0.70 -4.96 5.61
CA ASN A 112 -0.16 -4.09 6.65
C ASN A 112 -1.22 -3.11 7.17
N HIS A 113 -1.99 -2.49 6.27
CA HIS A 113 -3.08 -1.59 6.65
C HIS A 113 -4.14 -2.30 7.52
N LYS A 114 -4.54 -3.52 7.14
CA LYS A 114 -5.44 -4.35 7.95
C LYS A 114 -4.85 -4.69 9.31
N LYS A 115 -3.56 -5.05 9.39
CA LYS A 115 -2.84 -5.35 10.64
C LYS A 115 -2.82 -4.13 11.57
N VAL A 116 -2.41 -2.96 11.07
CA VAL A 116 -2.37 -1.69 11.83
C VAL A 116 -3.75 -1.34 12.35
N THR A 117 -4.76 -1.33 11.47
CA THR A 117 -6.14 -0.96 11.83
C THR A 117 -6.70 -1.90 12.90
N SER A 118 -6.53 -3.21 12.71
CA SER A 118 -6.99 -4.22 13.67
C SER A 118 -6.30 -4.09 15.02
N ALA A 119 -4.99 -3.83 15.05
CA ALA A 119 -4.23 -3.66 16.29
C ALA A 119 -4.68 -2.40 17.06
N VAL A 120 -4.85 -1.27 16.36
CA VAL A 120 -5.32 -0.01 16.95
C VAL A 120 -6.74 -0.17 17.53
N LEU A 121 -7.66 -0.79 16.77
CA LEU A 121 -9.03 -1.01 17.25
C LEU A 121 -9.10 -1.96 18.45
N ARG A 122 -8.29 -3.02 18.45
CA ARG A 122 -8.18 -3.94 19.60
C ARG A 122 -7.67 -3.20 20.84
N ARG A 123 -6.57 -2.44 20.71
CA ARG A 123 -6.02 -1.68 21.84
C ARG A 123 -7.01 -0.63 22.34
N GLN A 124 -7.70 0.06 21.44
CA GLN A 124 -8.73 1.03 21.79
C GLN A 124 -9.86 0.39 22.60
N LYS A 125 -10.33 -0.79 22.19
CA LYS A 125 -11.36 -1.54 22.90
C LYS A 125 -10.90 -1.92 24.32
N THR A 126 -9.69 -2.45 24.46
CA THR A 126 -9.12 -2.83 25.76
C THR A 126 -8.97 -1.63 26.70
N MET A 127 -8.40 -0.53 26.21
CA MET A 127 -8.17 0.67 27.02
C MET A 127 -9.47 1.37 27.42
N LYS A 128 -10.50 1.36 26.54
CA LYS A 128 -11.84 1.87 26.89
C LYS A 128 -12.54 1.00 27.93
N ALA A 129 -12.36 -0.33 27.88
CA ALA A 129 -12.92 -1.22 28.89
C ALA A 129 -12.25 -1.08 30.26
N ALA A 130 -11.03 -0.53 30.30
CA ALA A 130 -10.29 -0.21 31.51
C ALA A 130 -10.48 1.25 31.98
N ASP A 131 -11.44 1.99 31.41
CA ASP A 131 -11.71 3.40 31.70
C ASP A 131 -10.46 4.29 31.68
N ALA A 132 -9.52 4.02 30.76
CA ALA A 132 -8.28 4.77 30.67
C ALA A 132 -8.54 6.25 30.28
N PRO A 133 -7.82 7.22 30.86
CA PRO A 133 -7.96 8.63 30.51
C PRO A 133 -7.57 8.89 29.04
N ALA A 134 -8.18 9.92 28.44
CA ALA A 134 -8.09 10.19 27.01
C ALA A 134 -6.65 10.41 26.52
N ASP A 135 -5.81 11.07 27.32
CA ASP A 135 -4.41 11.34 26.98
C ASP A 135 -3.60 10.04 26.88
N VAL A 136 -3.72 9.17 27.89
CA VAL A 136 -3.06 7.86 27.92
C VAL A 136 -3.57 6.95 26.80
N LEU A 137 -4.87 6.97 26.50
CA LEU A 137 -5.43 6.26 25.36
C LEU A 137 -4.77 6.73 24.06
N SER A 138 -4.70 8.03 23.82
CA SER A 138 -4.15 8.60 22.58
C SER A 138 -2.68 8.23 22.37
N GLU A 139 -1.87 8.30 23.43
CA GLU A 139 -0.45 7.97 23.41
C GLU A 139 -0.23 6.48 23.12
N LYS A 140 -0.99 5.60 23.79
CA LYS A 140 -0.90 4.15 23.55
C LYS A 140 -1.35 3.77 22.14
N LEU A 141 -2.42 4.39 21.61
CA LEU A 141 -2.84 4.16 20.22
C LEU A 141 -1.79 4.64 19.21
N ARG A 142 -1.14 5.79 19.47
CA ARG A 142 -0.03 6.28 18.65
C ARG A 142 1.14 5.31 18.66
N SER A 143 1.51 4.79 19.84
CA SER A 143 2.59 3.80 19.97
C SER A 143 2.29 2.52 19.18
N VAL A 144 1.09 1.95 19.33
CA VAL A 144 0.63 0.77 18.56
C VAL A 144 0.65 1.05 17.05
N SER A 145 0.13 2.20 16.62
CA SER A 145 0.15 2.60 15.21
C SER A 145 1.59 2.72 14.68
N LYS A 146 2.50 3.34 15.44
CA LYS A 146 3.93 3.46 15.08
C LYS A 146 4.58 2.08 14.94
N LYS A 147 4.35 1.17 15.89
CA LYS A 147 4.88 -0.20 15.88
C LYS A 147 4.42 -0.98 14.65
N HIS A 148 3.13 -1.00 14.36
CA HIS A 148 2.59 -1.79 13.26
C HIS A 148 2.78 -1.14 11.88
N SER A 149 3.06 0.16 11.79
CA SER A 149 3.34 0.85 10.51
C SER A 149 4.81 0.78 10.08
N ARG A 150 5.64 -0.03 10.76
CA ARG A 150 7.10 -0.14 10.52
C ARG A 150 7.43 -0.40 9.04
N SER A 151 6.89 -1.44 8.40
CA SER A 151 7.16 -1.76 6.99
C SER A 151 6.83 -0.58 6.05
N SER A 152 5.66 0.04 6.22
CA SER A 152 5.27 1.22 5.42
C SER A 152 6.25 2.39 5.58
N ARG A 153 6.67 2.69 6.81
CA ARG A 153 7.65 3.77 7.08
C ARG A 153 9.00 3.49 6.42
N ILE A 154 9.41 2.22 6.41
CA ILE A 154 10.70 1.81 5.86
C ILE A 154 10.68 1.84 4.35
N PHE A 155 9.63 1.30 3.74
CA PHE A 155 9.45 1.43 2.30
C PHE A 155 9.45 2.91 1.87
N ALA A 156 8.72 3.78 2.57
CA ALA A 156 8.70 5.21 2.29
C ALA A 156 10.09 5.86 2.44
N ARG A 157 10.85 5.49 3.47
CA ARG A 157 12.24 5.96 3.67
C ARG A 157 13.14 5.51 2.51
N ARG A 158 13.10 4.22 2.16
CA ARG A 158 13.89 3.66 1.05
C ARG A 158 13.57 4.33 -0.29
N LEU A 159 12.29 4.63 -0.51
CA LEU A 159 11.81 5.36 -1.69
C LEU A 159 12.37 6.78 -1.71
N GLY A 160 12.31 7.52 -0.59
CA GLY A 160 12.88 8.86 -0.48
C GLY A 160 14.40 8.90 -0.71
N ILE A 161 15.14 7.91 -0.21
CA ILE A 161 16.58 7.76 -0.51
C ILE A 161 16.80 7.54 -2.01
N ALA A 162 15.98 6.69 -2.62
CA ALA A 162 16.07 6.40 -4.04
C ALA A 162 15.71 7.62 -4.91
N ASP A 163 14.72 8.42 -4.50
CA ASP A 163 14.39 9.71 -5.12
C ASP A 163 15.57 10.67 -5.07
N ALA A 164 16.15 10.87 -3.88
CA ALA A 164 17.32 11.73 -3.72
C ALA A 164 18.49 11.28 -4.60
N ARG A 165 18.68 9.96 -4.71
CA ARG A 165 19.68 9.37 -5.58
C ARG A 165 19.39 9.64 -7.06
N ALA A 166 18.16 9.43 -7.52
CA ALA A 166 17.77 9.69 -8.90
C ALA A 166 17.94 11.18 -9.28
N VAL A 167 17.67 12.10 -8.35
CA VAL A 167 17.92 13.54 -8.55
C VAL A 167 19.42 13.84 -8.71
N ARG A 168 20.28 13.18 -7.91
CA ARG A 168 21.73 13.41 -7.94
C ARG A 168 22.44 12.74 -9.12
N GLU A 169 22.11 11.48 -9.38
CA GLU A 169 22.78 10.64 -10.39
C GLU A 169 22.12 10.75 -11.77
N GLY A 170 20.89 11.27 -11.83
CA GLY A 170 20.06 11.25 -13.02
C GLY A 170 19.33 9.92 -13.23
N ASP A 171 18.57 9.88 -14.32
CA ASP A 171 17.83 8.71 -14.76
C ASP A 171 18.79 7.71 -15.44
N ASP A 172 18.65 6.41 -15.15
CA ASP A 172 19.51 5.34 -15.67
C ASP A 172 18.65 4.13 -16.10
N LEU A 173 18.08 4.26 -17.31
CA LEU A 173 17.23 3.24 -17.90
C LEU A 173 17.98 1.92 -18.13
N ILE A 174 19.26 1.97 -18.51
CA ILE A 174 20.04 0.77 -18.84
C ILE A 174 20.22 -0.11 -17.60
N LYS A 175 20.55 0.50 -16.47
CA LYS A 175 20.68 -0.19 -15.18
C LYS A 175 19.35 -0.77 -14.72
N ALA A 176 18.25 -0.04 -14.86
CA ALA A 176 16.92 -0.55 -14.53
C ALA A 176 16.55 -1.78 -15.38
N LEU A 177 16.73 -1.70 -16.70
CA LEU A 177 16.45 -2.80 -17.63
C LEU A 177 17.35 -4.02 -17.39
N THR A 178 18.62 -3.79 -17.07
CA THR A 178 19.56 -4.87 -16.72
C THR A 178 19.08 -5.62 -15.48
N MET A 179 18.66 -4.91 -14.45
CA MET A 179 18.14 -5.49 -13.23
C MET A 179 16.82 -6.26 -13.44
N VAL A 180 15.92 -5.73 -14.27
CA VAL A 180 14.70 -6.43 -14.67
C VAL A 180 15.03 -7.75 -15.37
N LYS A 181 16.00 -7.75 -16.29
CA LYS A 181 16.45 -8.98 -16.98
C LYS A 181 17.04 -9.99 -16.01
N GLU A 182 17.92 -9.57 -15.11
CA GLU A 182 18.53 -10.44 -14.09
C GLU A 182 17.47 -11.11 -13.20
N LEU A 183 16.52 -10.34 -12.67
CA LEU A 183 15.45 -10.85 -11.81
C LEU A 183 14.52 -11.80 -12.56
N ASN A 184 14.18 -11.50 -13.81
CA ASN A 184 13.35 -12.39 -14.64
C ASN A 184 14.07 -13.71 -14.98
N GLN A 185 15.37 -13.67 -15.27
CA GLN A 185 16.16 -14.87 -15.50
C GLN A 185 16.30 -15.71 -14.23
N GLY A 186 16.48 -15.08 -13.06
CA GLY A 186 16.51 -15.76 -11.77
C GLY A 186 15.21 -16.51 -11.49
N ASN A 187 14.06 -15.86 -11.75
CA ASN A 187 12.75 -16.48 -11.60
C ASN A 187 12.55 -17.67 -12.56
N ALA A 188 12.95 -17.54 -13.83
CA ALA A 188 12.82 -18.63 -14.82
C ALA A 188 13.64 -19.87 -14.44
N LYS A 189 14.84 -19.69 -13.88
CA LYS A 189 15.68 -20.80 -13.41
C LYS A 189 15.05 -21.53 -12.22
N MET A 190 14.38 -20.83 -11.31
CA MET A 190 13.69 -21.48 -10.18
C MET A 190 12.51 -22.34 -10.64
N VAL A 191 11.73 -21.86 -11.61
CA VAL A 191 10.56 -22.60 -12.12
C VAL A 191 11.00 -23.94 -12.73
N ARG A 192 12.05 -23.93 -13.58
CA ARG A 192 12.59 -25.17 -14.19
C ARG A 192 13.10 -26.19 -13.17
N ARG A 193 13.71 -25.73 -12.07
CA ARG A 193 14.18 -26.63 -10.99
C ARG A 193 13.03 -27.28 -10.23
N LYS A 194 11.90 -26.57 -10.09
CA LYS A 194 10.74 -27.11 -9.40
C LYS A 194 10.10 -28.25 -10.21
N GLU A 195 9.97 -28.07 -11.52
CA GLU A 195 9.48 -29.10 -12.45
C GLU A 195 10.35 -30.37 -12.41
N SER A 196 11.69 -30.22 -12.47
CA SER A 196 12.59 -31.39 -12.43
C SER A 196 12.57 -32.19 -11.11
N THR A 197 12.11 -31.57 -10.01
CA THR A 197 12.07 -32.24 -8.69
C THR A 197 10.77 -33.03 -8.50
N GLU A 198 9.66 -32.56 -9.09
CA GLU A 198 8.36 -33.25 -9.03
C GLU A 198 8.37 -34.53 -9.89
N ASP A 199 9.10 -34.55 -11.00
CA ASP A 199 9.21 -35.72 -11.87
C ASP A 199 10.00 -36.88 -11.23
N MET A 200 11.06 -36.58 -10.45
CA MET A 200 11.83 -37.61 -9.73
C MET A 200 11.14 -38.11 -8.45
N SER A 201 10.21 -37.33 -7.90
CA SER A 201 9.39 -37.72 -6.75
C SER A 201 8.27 -38.70 -7.11
N SER A 202 7.89 -38.80 -8.38
CA SER A 202 6.79 -39.66 -8.83
C SER A 202 7.20 -41.13 -9.09
N LEU A 203 8.50 -41.40 -9.23
CA LEU A 203 9.05 -42.74 -9.50
C LEU A 203 9.42 -43.55 -8.24
N SER A 204 9.38 -42.97 -7.03
CA SER A 204 9.77 -43.69 -5.79
C SER A 204 8.60 -44.31 -5.00
N LYS A 205 7.37 -44.36 -5.54
CA LYS A 205 6.17 -44.91 -4.86
C LYS A 205 5.66 -46.25 -5.41
N GLN A 206 6.42 -46.93 -6.27
CA GLN A 206 6.17 -48.33 -6.63
C GLN A 206 7.10 -49.25 -5.84
N GLY A 207 6.73 -49.59 -4.60
CA GLY A 207 7.50 -50.59 -3.85
C GLY A 207 7.28 -50.57 -2.35
N LYS A 208 6.05 -50.87 -1.91
CA LYS A 208 5.74 -51.56 -0.65
C LYS A 208 4.25 -51.85 -0.61
N GLN A 209 3.89 -53.01 -1.15
CA GLN A 209 2.65 -53.69 -0.79
C GLN A 209 2.71 -53.99 0.72
N GLY A 210 1.68 -53.60 1.46
CA GLY A 210 1.64 -53.78 2.91
C GLY A 210 0.33 -53.31 3.51
N VAL A 211 -0.71 -54.14 3.31
CA VAL A 211 -1.91 -54.33 4.15
C VAL A 211 -2.84 -53.12 4.37
N ALA A 212 -4.06 -53.31 3.87
CA ALA A 212 -5.23 -52.45 4.02
C ALA A 212 -5.86 -52.56 5.41
N ILE A 213 -6.34 -51.44 5.98
CA ILE A 213 -7.54 -51.40 6.84
C ILE A 213 -8.30 -50.07 6.58
N PHE A 214 -9.49 -50.23 5.98
CA PHE A 214 -10.75 -49.49 6.15
C PHE A 214 -10.79 -48.05 6.68
N GLY A 215 -11.56 -47.18 6.01
CA GLY A 215 -12.29 -46.12 6.71
C GLY A 215 -12.75 -44.91 5.88
N LEU A 216 -13.91 -45.05 5.22
CA LEU A 216 -15.00 -44.07 5.15
C LEU A 216 -14.72 -42.57 4.84
N ALA A 217 -15.24 -42.13 3.69
CA ALA A 217 -16.33 -41.14 3.56
C ALA A 217 -16.08 -40.14 2.42
N TYR A 218 -16.61 -40.49 1.26
CA TYR A 218 -16.68 -39.68 0.05
C TYR A 218 -17.98 -38.86 0.08
N MET A 219 -17.88 -37.55 0.32
CA MET A 219 -19.00 -36.62 0.10
C MET A 219 -18.74 -35.84 -1.19
N ALA A 220 -19.38 -36.30 -2.26
CA ALA A 220 -19.41 -35.66 -3.56
C ALA A 220 -20.29 -34.40 -3.51
N SER A 221 -19.69 -33.23 -3.66
CA SER A 221 -20.42 -32.00 -3.98
C SER A 221 -20.32 -31.71 -5.46
N ARG A 222 -21.37 -32.08 -6.19
CA ARG A 222 -21.69 -31.59 -7.54
C ARG A 222 -22.07 -30.11 -7.45
N THR A 223 -21.30 -29.22 -8.07
CA THR A 223 -21.80 -27.89 -8.45
C THR A 223 -21.83 -27.79 -9.97
N ARG A 224 -23.07 -27.65 -10.49
CA ARG A 224 -23.43 -27.47 -11.90
C ARG A 224 -22.74 -26.24 -12.49
N THR A 225 -22.08 -26.43 -13.62
CA THR A 225 -21.76 -25.37 -14.58
C THR A 225 -22.98 -25.12 -15.47
N HIS A 226 -23.70 -24.02 -15.23
CA HIS A 226 -24.58 -23.45 -16.25
C HIS A 226 -23.78 -22.39 -17.01
N GLY A 227 -23.53 -22.67 -18.28
CA GLY A 227 -23.03 -21.67 -19.23
C GLY A 227 -24.14 -20.69 -19.60
N SER A 228 -23.78 -19.40 -19.61
CA SER A 228 -24.45 -18.40 -20.45
C SER A 228 -23.39 -17.72 -21.30
N SER A 229 -23.38 -18.12 -22.57
CA SER A 229 -22.70 -17.43 -23.65
C SER A 229 -23.40 -16.10 -23.88
N SER A 230 -22.73 -14.99 -23.57
CA SER A 230 -23.11 -13.67 -24.06
C SER A 230 -21.93 -13.07 -24.81
N ALA A 231 -22.19 -12.73 -26.08
CA ALA A 231 -21.19 -12.30 -27.05
C ALA A 231 -20.54 -10.96 -26.65
N PRO A 232 -19.26 -10.72 -26.99
CA PRO A 232 -18.63 -9.43 -26.80
C PRO A 232 -19.23 -8.42 -27.79
N ARG A 233 -19.93 -7.41 -27.27
CA ARG A 233 -20.32 -6.23 -28.06
C ARG A 233 -19.04 -5.48 -28.46
N LYS A 234 -18.82 -5.35 -29.77
CA LYS A 234 -17.85 -4.39 -30.33
C LYS A 234 -18.28 -2.99 -29.91
N LEU A 235 -17.49 -2.35 -29.05
CA LEU A 235 -17.60 -0.93 -28.77
C LEU A 235 -16.74 -0.21 -29.82
N ASP A 236 -17.40 0.54 -30.69
CA ASP A 236 -16.75 1.44 -31.62
C ASP A 236 -15.91 2.46 -30.84
N ARG A 237 -14.62 2.51 -31.18
CA ARG A 237 -13.67 3.49 -30.63
C ARG A 237 -14.04 4.87 -31.16
N ILE A 238 -14.59 5.71 -30.28
CA ILE A 238 -14.66 7.15 -30.49
C ILE A 238 -13.23 7.69 -30.39
N PRO A 239 -12.73 8.49 -31.35
CA PRO A 239 -11.43 9.13 -31.23
C PRO A 239 -11.53 10.24 -30.19
N VAL A 240 -10.91 10.05 -29.03
CA VAL A 240 -10.82 11.10 -28.00
C VAL A 240 -9.61 11.98 -28.33
N PRO A 241 -9.77 13.31 -28.45
CA PRO A 241 -8.67 14.23 -28.69
C PRO A 241 -7.71 14.22 -27.50
N ALA A 242 -6.42 14.13 -27.77
CA ALA A 242 -5.37 14.13 -26.75
C ALA A 242 -5.39 15.45 -25.96
N PRO A 243 -5.54 15.44 -24.63
CA PRO A 243 -5.22 16.61 -23.83
C PRO A 243 -3.70 16.70 -23.69
N MET A 244 -3.12 17.72 -24.32
CA MET A 244 -1.75 18.16 -24.09
C MET A 244 -1.63 18.70 -22.66
N LEU A 245 -1.44 17.83 -21.68
CA LEU A 245 -0.99 18.24 -20.35
C LEU A 245 0.53 18.30 -20.35
N SER A 246 1.03 19.52 -20.42
CA SER A 246 2.43 19.86 -20.19
C SER A 246 2.77 19.52 -18.73
N VAL A 247 3.34 18.34 -18.52
CA VAL A 247 4.09 18.03 -17.31
C VAL A 247 5.14 19.14 -17.16
N ARG A 248 5.05 19.89 -16.06
CA ARG A 248 5.98 20.95 -15.70
C ARG A 248 7.37 20.31 -15.68
N ARG A 249 8.14 20.53 -16.75
CA ARG A 249 9.50 20.01 -16.91
C ARG A 249 10.30 20.42 -15.68
N ARG A 250 11.07 19.47 -15.12
CA ARG A 250 12.13 19.74 -14.14
C ARG A 250 12.91 20.94 -14.63
N ALA A 251 12.85 22.04 -13.89
CA ALA A 251 13.72 23.19 -14.15
C ALA A 251 15.14 22.75 -13.83
N GLU A 252 16.01 22.76 -14.84
CA GLU A 252 17.44 22.59 -14.73
C GLU A 252 17.99 23.77 -13.92
N GLY A 253 18.27 23.56 -12.63
CA GLY A 253 18.83 24.54 -11.73
C GLY A 253 19.93 23.91 -10.91
N THR A 254 21.16 23.98 -11.41
CA THR A 254 22.38 23.32 -10.90
C THR A 254 22.96 23.91 -9.60
N SER A 255 22.20 24.66 -8.80
CA SER A 255 22.73 25.35 -7.61
C SER A 255 22.27 24.77 -6.26
N LEU A 256 21.39 23.77 -6.23
CA LEU A 256 20.77 23.24 -4.99
C LEU A 256 21.33 21.88 -4.52
N ALA A 257 22.24 21.28 -5.28
CA ALA A 257 22.70 19.90 -5.02
C ALA A 257 23.49 19.74 -3.71
N ASN A 258 24.19 20.79 -3.26
CA ASN A 258 25.04 20.70 -2.07
C ASN A 258 24.25 20.89 -0.76
N SER A 259 23.18 21.68 -0.76
CA SER A 259 22.36 21.91 0.45
C SER A 259 21.44 20.73 0.78
N CYS A 260 20.99 19.97 -0.23
CA CYS A 260 20.14 18.80 0.02
C CYS A 260 20.91 17.61 0.60
N SER A 261 22.22 17.46 0.37
CA SER A 261 22.93 16.26 0.84
C SER A 261 23.10 16.25 2.36
N GLU A 262 23.39 17.40 2.98
CA GLU A 262 23.51 17.52 4.44
C GLU A 262 22.17 17.28 5.14
N VAL A 263 21.08 17.84 4.63
CA VAL A 263 19.72 17.64 5.19
C VAL A 263 19.29 16.17 5.10
N ILE A 264 19.68 15.46 4.04
CA ILE A 264 19.38 14.03 3.91
C ILE A 264 20.23 13.20 4.86
N GLN A 265 21.52 13.51 5.02
CA GLN A 265 22.38 12.80 5.98
C GLN A 265 21.95 13.05 7.42
N ASP A 266 21.57 14.27 7.78
CA ASP A 266 21.01 14.59 9.08
C ASP A 266 19.66 13.90 9.29
N ALA A 267 18.77 13.86 8.30
CA ALA A 267 17.52 13.08 8.38
C ALA A 267 17.79 11.57 8.47
N LEU A 268 18.87 11.07 7.87
CA LEU A 268 19.26 9.66 7.99
C LEU A 268 19.85 9.35 9.38
N ASN A 269 20.58 10.29 9.98
CA ASN A 269 21.20 10.16 11.31
C ASN A 269 20.20 10.40 12.45
N LEU A 270 19.25 11.34 12.31
CA LEU A 270 18.16 11.57 13.29
C LEU A 270 17.11 10.45 13.30
N LEU A 271 17.11 9.61 12.27
CA LEU A 271 16.26 8.42 12.15
C LEU A 271 17.06 7.12 12.33
N ASP A 272 18.30 7.21 12.84
CA ASP A 272 18.96 6.09 13.51
C ASP A 272 18.22 5.86 14.84
N PHE A 273 16.99 5.38 14.71
CA PHE A 273 16.29 4.72 15.79
C PHE A 273 17.12 3.47 16.05
N SER A 274 18.07 3.57 16.97
CA SER A 274 18.29 2.48 17.89
C SER A 274 16.88 2.06 18.34
N ASP A 275 16.40 0.97 17.74
CA ASP A 275 15.32 0.16 18.28
C ASP A 275 15.86 -0.26 19.65
N GLU A 276 15.81 0.65 20.63
CA GLU A 276 15.78 0.30 22.04
C GLU A 276 14.56 -0.59 22.11
N ASP A 277 14.81 -1.88 22.03
CA ASP A 277 13.84 -2.94 22.07
C ASP A 277 13.03 -2.73 23.36
N ASP A 278 11.91 -2.03 23.24
CA ASP A 278 10.86 -1.91 24.26
C ASP A 278 10.10 -3.26 24.33
N SER A 279 10.85 -4.37 24.22
CA SER A 279 10.43 -5.75 24.42
C SER A 279 10.27 -6.08 25.91
N SER A 280 10.60 -5.16 26.81
CA SER A 280 10.45 -5.34 28.26
C SER A 280 9.05 -4.96 28.78
N ILE A 281 8.13 -4.49 27.95
CA ILE A 281 6.70 -4.44 28.32
C ILE A 281 6.11 -5.85 28.14
N GLU A 282 6.62 -6.82 28.91
CA GLU A 282 5.80 -7.95 29.33
C GLU A 282 4.62 -7.35 30.11
N GLU A 283 3.45 -7.34 29.47
CA GLU A 283 2.18 -7.15 30.18
C GLU A 283 2.07 -8.28 31.20
N ASN A 284 2.53 -8.03 32.43
CA ASN A 284 2.33 -8.88 33.58
C ASN A 284 0.81 -9.03 33.77
N PRO A 285 0.18 -10.19 33.46
CA PRO A 285 -1.27 -10.33 33.55
C PRO A 285 -1.76 -10.56 34.98
N ALA A 286 -0.91 -10.33 35.99
CA ALA A 286 -1.09 -10.84 37.35
C ALA A 286 -1.86 -9.92 38.32
N VAL A 287 -2.38 -8.75 37.91
CA VAL A 287 -3.05 -7.83 38.85
C VAL A 287 -4.50 -7.56 38.43
N ALA A 288 -5.34 -8.58 38.57
CA ALA A 288 -6.80 -8.42 38.61
C ALA A 288 -7.47 -9.49 39.50
N THR A 289 -6.88 -9.77 40.66
CA THR A 289 -7.56 -10.43 41.79
C THR A 289 -7.72 -9.41 42.91
N VAL A 290 -8.54 -8.38 42.67
CA VAL A 290 -9.07 -7.58 43.78
C VAL A 290 -10.27 -8.35 44.33
N ALA A 291 -10.07 -8.82 45.55
CA ALA A 291 -11.03 -9.50 46.40
C ALA A 291 -12.36 -8.74 46.44
N LYS A 292 -13.44 -9.39 46.01
CA LYS A 292 -14.76 -9.17 46.60
C LYS A 292 -14.82 -9.99 47.88
N THR A 293 -14.47 -9.35 48.99
CA THR A 293 -14.80 -9.82 50.34
C THR A 293 -15.54 -8.70 51.05
N ALA A 294 -16.70 -9.08 51.60
CA ALA A 294 -17.70 -8.31 52.34
C ALA A 294 -18.64 -7.43 51.49
#